data_AF-X1JUB0-F1
#
_entry.id   AF-X1JUB0-F1
#
_cell.length_a   1.000
_cell.length_b   1.000
_cell.length_c   1.000
_cell.angle_alpha   90.00
_cell.angle_beta   90.00
_cell.angle_gamma   90.00
#
_symmetry.space_group_name_H-M   'P 1'
#
loop_
_entity.id
_entity.type
_entity.pdbx_description
1 polymer ?
#
loop_
_entity_poly.entity_id
_entity_poly.type
_entity_poly.pdbx_seq_one_letter_code
_entity_poly.pdbx_strand_id
1 'polypeptide(L)'
;MNIYKEALEMHKKNVGKIDIISKVKTNNEHDLSLAYSPGVAEPCRIIAENPGELNTYTARGNMIAVVSDGSAVLGLGNIGARAALPVMEG
;
A
#
# COMPACT_ATOMS: atom_id res chain seq x y z
N MET A 1 -29.65 -2.91 -14.71
CA MET A 1 -28.21 -2.69 -14.39
C MET A 1 -27.53 -4.03 -14.36
N ASN A 2 -26.35 -4.14 -14.98
CA ASN A 2 -25.58 -5.40 -15.00
C ASN A 2 -24.31 -5.14 -14.18
N ILE A 3 -24.37 -5.54 -12.91
CA ILE A 3 -23.30 -5.27 -11.94
C ILE A 3 -21.94 -5.80 -12.39
N TYR A 4 -21.91 -6.90 -13.14
CA TYR A 4 -20.67 -7.48 -13.66
C TYR A 4 -20.02 -6.57 -14.71
N LYS A 5 -20.81 -6.01 -15.61
CA LYS A 5 -20.30 -5.05 -16.61
C LYS A 5 -19.81 -3.77 -15.95
N GLU A 6 -20.56 -3.26 -14.98
CA GLU A 6 -20.20 -2.05 -14.23
C GLU A 6 -18.90 -2.24 -13.42
N ALA A 7 -18.72 -3.41 -12.80
CA ALA A 7 -17.48 -3.76 -12.10
C ALA A 7 -16.28 -3.81 -13.04
N LEU A 8 -16.42 -4.45 -14.22
CA LEU A 8 -15.35 -4.50 -15.22
C LEU A 8 -14.94 -3.10 -15.70
N GLU A 9 -15.91 -2.24 -16.02
CA GLU A 9 -15.63 -0.86 -16.44
C GLU A 9 -14.98 -0.04 -15.32
N MET A 10 -15.40 -0.21 -14.06
CA MET A 10 -14.80 0.45 -12.90
C MET A 10 -13.32 0.05 -12.73
N HIS A 11 -13.01 -1.25 -12.73
CA HIS A 11 -11.64 -1.74 -12.61
C HIS A 11 -10.75 -1.26 -13.76
N LYS A 12 -11.29 -1.26 -14.99
CA LYS A 12 -10.57 -0.81 -16.19
C LYS A 12 -10.30 0.69 -16.18
N LYS A 13 -11.27 1.50 -15.76
CA LYS A 13 -11.16 2.96 -15.72
C LYS A 13 -10.14 3.45 -14.69
N ASN A 14 -10.08 2.80 -13.52
CA ASN A 14 -9.22 3.21 -12.41
C ASN A 14 -7.87 2.46 -12.37
N VAL A 15 -7.67 1.46 -13.24
CA VAL A 15 -6.46 0.62 -13.26
C VAL A 15 -6.21 -0.06 -11.90
N GLY A 16 -7.26 -0.72 -11.39
CA GLY A 16 -7.27 -1.30 -10.04
C GLY A 16 -8.10 -0.46 -9.05
N LYS A 17 -7.94 -0.73 -7.76
CA LYS A 17 -8.72 -0.09 -6.68
C LYS A 17 -7.90 0.65 -5.62
N ILE A 18 -6.59 0.41 -5.59
CA ILE A 18 -5.69 0.98 -4.57
C ILE A 18 -4.78 2.04 -5.17
N ASP A 19 -4.44 3.05 -4.36
CA ASP A 19 -3.48 4.10 -4.71
C ASP A 19 -2.56 4.36 -3.51
N ILE A 20 -1.35 4.88 -3.77
CA ILE A 20 -0.36 5.24 -2.75
C ILE A 20 -0.17 6.74 -2.77
N ILE A 21 -0.64 7.41 -1.71
CA ILE A 21 -0.59 8.86 -1.58
C ILE A 21 0.32 9.24 -0.42
N SER A 22 1.18 10.25 -0.63
CA SER A 22 2.01 10.79 0.45
C SER A 22 1.15 11.37 1.58
N LYS A 23 1.45 10.98 2.83
CA LYS A 23 0.83 11.56 4.03
C LYS A 23 1.34 12.95 4.38
N VAL A 24 2.50 13.33 3.83
CA VAL A 24 3.16 14.61 4.09
C VAL A 24 3.25 15.42 2.79
N LYS A 25 3.17 16.75 2.92
CA LYS A 25 3.36 17.65 1.78
C LYS A 25 4.85 17.78 1.49
N THR A 26 5.19 17.91 0.21
CA THR A 26 6.55 18.15 -0.28
C THR A 26 6.52 19.26 -1.33
N ASN A 27 6.11 20.46 -0.91
CA ASN A 27 5.83 21.58 -1.83
C ASN A 27 7.05 22.47 -2.09
N ASN A 28 8.09 22.35 -1.26
CA ASN A 28 9.30 23.16 -1.35
C ASN A 28 10.54 22.35 -0.88
N GLU A 29 11.71 22.96 -0.98
CA GLU A 29 12.99 22.35 -0.60
C GLU A 29 13.09 21.99 0.88
N HIS A 30 12.51 22.80 1.76
CA HIS A 30 12.49 22.53 3.20
C HIS A 30 11.65 21.28 3.50
N ASP A 31 10.45 21.17 2.93
CA ASP A 31 9.59 20.00 3.08
C ASP A 31 10.30 18.72 2.57
N LEU A 32 10.98 18.82 1.42
CA LEU A 32 11.73 17.70 0.84
C LEU A 32 12.93 17.31 1.73
N SER A 33 13.59 18.29 2.34
CA SER A 33 14.70 18.06 3.27
C SER A 33 14.27 17.34 4.55
N LEU A 34 13.00 17.46 4.96
CA LEU A 34 12.42 16.72 6.08
C LEU A 34 11.99 15.30 5.67
N ALA A 35 11.28 15.17 4.55
CA ALA A 35 10.77 13.88 4.07
C ALA A 35 11.86 12.97 3.50
N TYR A 36 12.98 13.55 3.08
CA TYR A 36 14.11 12.86 2.47
C TYR A 36 15.44 13.40 3.04
N SER A 37 16.48 13.45 2.22
CA SER A 37 17.80 13.91 2.66
C SER A 37 17.83 15.42 2.91
N PRO A 38 18.46 15.89 4.00
CA PRO A 38 19.18 15.11 5.01
C PRO A 38 18.32 14.61 6.19
N GLY A 39 17.10 15.10 6.37
CA GLY A 39 16.27 14.88 7.57
C GLY A 39 15.89 13.43 7.84
N VAL A 40 15.69 12.61 6.80
CA VAL A 40 15.36 11.18 6.90
C VAL A 40 16.44 10.37 7.65
N ALA A 41 17.67 10.88 7.74
CA ALA A 41 18.74 10.22 8.48
C ALA A 41 18.42 10.06 9.98
N GLU A 42 17.65 10.98 10.56
CA GLU A 42 17.39 10.97 12.00
C GLU A 42 16.47 9.82 12.46
N PRO A 43 15.28 9.57 11.86
CA PRO A 43 14.52 8.38 12.19
C PRO A 43 15.29 7.09 11.88
N CYS A 44 16.17 7.07 10.86
CA CYS A 44 17.04 5.92 10.60
C CYS A 44 18.03 5.65 11.75
N ARG A 45 18.70 6.69 12.29
CA ARG A 45 19.60 6.55 13.45
C ARG A 45 18.85 6.07 14.69
N ILE A 46 17.69 6.66 14.98
CA ILE A 46 16.86 6.26 16.12
C ILE A 46 16.46 4.79 16.02
N ILE A 47 16.00 4.33 14.85
CA ILE A 47 15.61 2.92 14.65
C ILE A 47 16.83 1.99 14.72
N ALA A 48 18.00 2.43 14.25
CA ALA A 48 19.23 1.64 14.33
C ALA A 48 19.69 1.43 15.79
N GLU A 49 19.54 2.45 16.64
CA GLU A 49 19.86 2.37 18.07
C GLU A 49 18.76 1.64 18.86
N ASN A 50 17.49 1.86 18.51
CA ASN A 50 16.33 1.23 19.13
C ASN A 50 15.34 0.69 18.07
N PRO A 51 15.47 -0.59 17.67
CA PRO A 51 14.57 -1.21 16.70
C PRO A 51 13.08 -1.23 17.11
N GLY A 52 12.76 -1.03 18.39
CA GLY A 52 11.39 -0.89 18.88
C GLY A 52 10.64 0.31 18.32
N GLU A 53 11.37 1.36 17.92
CA GLU A 53 10.80 2.60 17.37
C GLU A 53 10.32 2.48 15.92
N LEU A 54 10.51 1.32 15.28
CA LEU A 54 10.13 1.10 13.89
C LEU A 54 8.65 1.41 13.62
N ASN A 55 7.76 1.12 14.58
CA ASN A 55 6.34 1.40 14.43
C ASN A 55 5.97 2.86 14.71
N THR A 56 6.82 3.60 15.43
CA THR A 56 6.64 5.02 15.75
C THR A 56 6.89 5.89 14.53
N TYR A 57 7.99 5.63 13.80
CA TYR A 57 8.48 6.51 12.74
C TYR A 57 8.22 6.01 11.32
N THR A 58 7.52 4.89 11.14
CA THR A 58 7.22 4.36 9.80
C THR A 58 5.76 3.99 9.63
N ALA A 59 5.36 3.81 8.37
CA ALA A 59 4.03 3.32 8.03
C ALA A 59 3.73 1.93 8.62
N ARG A 60 4.75 1.16 9.05
CA ARG A 60 4.59 -0.18 9.65
C ARG A 60 3.62 -0.20 10.83
N GLY A 61 3.57 0.87 11.63
CA GLY A 61 2.66 0.96 12.77
C GLY A 61 1.17 0.86 12.41
N ASN A 62 0.81 1.06 11.13
CA ASN A 62 -0.57 0.97 10.63
C ASN A 62 -0.66 0.31 9.23
N MET A 63 0.34 -0.47 8.82
CA MET A 63 0.37 -1.13 7.52
C MET A 63 0.11 -2.63 7.69
N ILE A 64 -0.87 -3.14 6.95
CA ILE A 64 -1.24 -4.56 6.92
C ILE A 64 -1.04 -5.08 5.50
N ALA A 65 -0.38 -6.22 5.37
CA ALA A 65 -0.26 -6.93 4.10
C ALA A 65 -1.39 -7.97 3.97
N VAL A 66 -2.19 -7.87 2.92
CA VAL A 66 -3.17 -8.90 2.53
C VAL A 66 -2.46 -9.88 1.60
N VAL A 67 -2.14 -11.08 2.09
CA VAL A 67 -1.33 -12.07 1.37
C VAL A 67 -2.17 -13.31 1.05
N SER A 68 -2.15 -13.74 -0.22
CA SER A 68 -2.79 -14.96 -0.70
C SER A 68 -2.02 -15.54 -1.87
N ASP A 69 -2.00 -16.87 -2.00
CA ASP A 69 -1.49 -17.59 -3.17
C ASP A 69 -2.55 -17.78 -4.27
N GLY A 70 -3.81 -17.41 -3.98
CA GLY A 70 -4.94 -17.55 -4.89
C GLY A 70 -5.49 -18.98 -5.00
N SER A 71 -5.15 -19.88 -4.07
CA SER A 71 -5.63 -21.26 -4.06
C SER A 71 -7.10 -21.42 -3.65
N ALA A 72 -7.68 -20.43 -2.98
CA ALA A 72 -9.09 -20.41 -2.57
C ALA A 72 -9.66 -18.98 -2.63
N VAL A 73 -10.13 -18.57 -3.81
CA VAL A 73 -10.68 -17.23 -4.04
C VAL A 73 -12.22 -17.29 -4.10
N LEU A 74 -12.89 -16.85 -3.04
CA LEU A 74 -14.36 -16.84 -2.94
C LEU A 74 -14.94 -18.22 -3.31
N GLY A 75 -15.97 -18.26 -4.16
CA GLY A 75 -16.51 -19.49 -4.75
C GLY A 75 -15.81 -19.93 -6.05
N LEU A 76 -14.72 -19.28 -6.46
CA LEU A 76 -14.00 -19.57 -7.71
C LEU A 76 -12.92 -20.65 -7.54
N GLY A 77 -12.57 -21.00 -6.29
CA GLY A 77 -11.56 -22.00 -5.99
C GLY A 77 -10.14 -21.52 -6.32
N ASN A 78 -9.33 -22.44 -6.84
CA ASN A 78 -7.93 -22.15 -7.17
C ASN A 78 -7.83 -21.53 -8.57
N ILE A 79 -7.70 -20.19 -8.61
CA ILE A 79 -7.52 -19.41 -9.84
C ILE A 79 -6.12 -18.80 -9.95
N GLY A 80 -5.26 -19.06 -8.95
CA GLY A 80 -3.89 -18.58 -8.86
C GLY A 80 -3.77 -17.09 -8.50
N ALA A 81 -2.56 -16.71 -8.06
CA ALA A 81 -2.28 -15.40 -7.49
C ALA A 81 -2.67 -14.20 -8.39
N ARG A 82 -2.46 -14.30 -9.70
CA ARG A 82 -2.77 -13.20 -10.63
C ARG A 82 -4.28 -12.92 -10.72
N ALA A 83 -5.10 -13.96 -10.78
CA ALA A 83 -6.56 -13.80 -10.87
C ALA A 83 -7.19 -13.45 -9.52
N ALA A 84 -6.50 -13.73 -8.41
CA ALA A 84 -6.90 -13.33 -7.06
C ALA A 84 -6.69 -11.84 -6.77
N LEU A 85 -5.82 -11.15 -7.51
CA LEU A 85 -5.38 -9.78 -7.19
C LEU A 85 -6.54 -8.77 -7.05
N PRO A 86 -7.58 -8.76 -7.91
CA PRO A 86 -8.72 -7.87 -7.71
C PRO A 86 -9.46 -8.12 -6.40
N VAL A 87 -9.41 -9.32 -5.82
CA VAL A 87 -9.98 -9.60 -4.49
C VAL A 87 -9.06 -9.09 -3.39
N MET A 88 -7.74 -9.20 -3.54
CA MET A 88 -6.76 -8.74 -2.54
C MET A 88 -6.67 -7.21 -2.46
N GLU A 89 -6.96 -6.50 -3.55
CA GLU A 89 -7.11 -5.04 -3.58
C GLU A 89 -8.44 -4.55 -2.96
N GLY A 90 -9.42 -5.44 -2.77
CA GLY A 90 -10.76 -5.11 -2.29
C GLY A 90 -10.84 -4.99 -0.78
#